data_AF-A0A7Y2KHZ5-F1
#
_entry.id   AF-A0A7Y2KHZ5-F1
#
_cell.length_a   1.000
_cell.length_b   1.000
_cell.length_c   1.000
_cell.angle_alpha   90.00
_cell.angle_beta   90.00
_cell.angle_gamma   90.00
#
_symmetry.space_group_name_H-M   'P 1'
#
loop_
_entity.id
_entity.type
_entity.pdbx_description
1 polymer ?
#
loop_
_entity_poly.entity_id
_entity_poly.type
_entity_poly.pdbx_seq_one_letter_code
_entity_poly.pdbx_strand_id
1 'polypeptide(L)'
;MDRLFGNLIAAEGNDIRAPLRDSIAQVGTEAAPTLVAWLSDPDDLTRWEAINLLGVISPPDAAESVLEFALGEEERHARWRAFWAVTRFDTGVTVPLLRRALRSRKKGRSWRAAMILSMMGMGDAGPFLLDGLNHPDPWNQWEALCGIKALGLKGAEQNVGRYLDRDYASHLRYEATLALGCIGSPQSTQLLKAALRDQDPGVRWRAAMSLGRLGPSALPTLRRRRRKERDPEVLRQIESEIRQQEVWGG
;
A
#
# COMPACT_ATOMS: atom_id res chain seq x y z
N MET A 1 -1.12 -26.92 22.95
CA MET A 1 -1.36 -25.68 22.18
C MET A 1 -1.89 -24.57 23.07
N ASP A 2 -2.96 -24.79 23.83
CA ASP A 2 -3.64 -23.75 24.62
C ASP A 2 -2.74 -22.94 25.56
N ARG A 3 -1.75 -23.59 26.20
CA ARG A 3 -0.76 -22.90 27.05
C ARG A 3 0.14 -21.95 26.25
N LEU A 4 0.54 -22.33 25.03
CA LEU A 4 1.40 -21.49 24.17
C LEU A 4 0.65 -20.24 23.70
N PHE A 5 -0.61 -20.43 23.32
CA PHE A 5 -1.53 -19.36 22.96
C PHE A 5 -1.84 -18.43 24.14
N GLY A 6 -2.19 -18.98 25.31
CA GLY A 6 -2.42 -18.18 26.52
C GLY A 6 -1.20 -17.37 26.94
N ASN A 7 0.01 -17.96 26.82
CA ASN A 7 1.25 -17.24 27.10
C ASN A 7 1.50 -16.09 26.11
N LEU A 8 1.13 -16.23 24.84
CA LEU A 8 1.29 -15.16 23.85
C LEU A 8 0.47 -13.93 24.21
N ILE A 9 -0.79 -14.13 24.59
CA ILE A 9 -1.70 -13.04 24.95
C ILE A 9 -1.30 -12.40 26.28
N ALA A 10 -0.90 -13.21 27.26
CA ALA A 10 -0.47 -12.72 28.57
C ALA A 10 0.92 -12.06 28.58
N ALA A 11 1.73 -12.28 27.54
CA ALA A 11 3.08 -11.73 27.48
C ALA A 11 3.07 -10.20 27.35
N GLU A 12 3.84 -9.52 28.19
CA GLU A 12 4.11 -8.10 28.09
C GLU A 12 5.41 -7.87 27.31
N GLY A 13 5.35 -7.08 26.24
CA GLY A 13 6.53 -6.77 25.42
C GLY A 13 6.72 -7.67 24.20
N ASN A 14 7.29 -7.09 23.15
CA ASN A 14 7.48 -7.78 21.87
C ASN A 14 8.65 -8.78 21.91
N ASP A 15 9.62 -8.56 22.78
CA ASP A 15 10.74 -9.45 23.09
C ASP A 15 10.26 -10.82 23.60
N ILE A 16 9.16 -10.86 24.35
CA ILE A 16 8.55 -12.11 24.81
C ILE A 16 7.58 -12.69 23.77
N ARG A 17 6.80 -11.85 23.08
CA ARG A 17 5.83 -12.32 22.08
C ARG A 17 6.46 -12.90 20.81
N ALA A 18 7.59 -12.35 20.37
CA ALA A 18 8.28 -12.80 19.15
C ALA A 18 8.60 -14.32 19.15
N PRO A 19 9.31 -14.89 20.14
CA PRO A 19 9.60 -16.32 20.15
C PRO A 19 8.35 -17.19 20.30
N LEU A 20 7.29 -16.69 20.95
CA LEU A 20 6.02 -17.39 21.06
C LEU A 20 5.30 -17.46 19.71
N ARG A 21 5.32 -16.37 18.93
CA ARG A 21 4.81 -16.36 17.55
C ARG A 21 5.58 -17.34 16.67
N ASP A 22 6.90 -17.37 16.76
CA ASP A 22 7.73 -18.30 15.99
C ASP A 22 7.39 -19.74 16.34
N SER A 23 7.19 -20.03 17.63
CA SER A 23 6.77 -21.36 18.10
C SER A 23 5.39 -21.75 17.56
N ILE A 24 4.43 -20.83 17.56
CA ILE A 24 3.09 -21.09 16.99
C ILE A 24 3.17 -21.24 15.46
N ALA A 25 4.01 -20.45 14.79
CA ALA A 25 4.21 -20.57 13.35
C ALA A 25 4.81 -21.93 12.96
N GLN A 26 5.69 -22.50 13.80
CA GLN A 26 6.25 -23.84 13.61
C GLN A 26 5.22 -24.96 13.79
N VAL A 27 4.16 -24.75 14.59
CA VAL A 27 3.01 -25.68 14.64
C VAL A 27 2.30 -25.74 13.28
N GLY A 28 2.38 -24.68 12.48
CA GLY A 28 1.87 -24.66 11.12
C GLY A 28 0.34 -24.68 11.06
N THR A 29 -0.22 -25.38 10.08
CA THR A 29 -1.66 -25.35 9.78
C THR A 29 -2.54 -25.92 10.89
N GLU A 30 -1.99 -26.74 11.78
CA GLU A 30 -2.72 -27.27 12.94
C GLU A 30 -3.17 -26.16 13.92
N ALA A 31 -2.50 -25.01 13.92
CA ALA A 31 -2.88 -23.84 14.70
C ALA A 31 -4.11 -23.10 14.13
N ALA A 32 -4.50 -23.39 12.87
CA ALA A 32 -5.49 -22.60 12.14
C ALA A 32 -6.87 -22.53 12.81
N PRO A 33 -7.47 -23.61 13.34
CA PRO A 33 -8.79 -23.54 13.95
C PRO A 33 -8.84 -22.59 15.16
N THR A 34 -7.84 -22.63 16.02
CA THR A 34 -7.72 -21.74 17.19
C THR A 34 -7.53 -20.30 16.76
N LEU A 35 -6.62 -20.06 15.80
CA LEU A 35 -6.35 -18.72 15.29
C LEU A 35 -7.56 -18.11 14.57
N VAL A 36 -8.33 -18.92 13.82
CA VAL A 36 -9.57 -18.45 13.18
C VAL A 36 -10.62 -18.08 14.23
N ALA A 37 -10.76 -18.86 15.31
CA ALA A 37 -11.68 -18.52 16.39
C ALA A 37 -11.31 -17.16 17.04
N TRP A 38 -10.01 -16.88 17.18
CA TRP A 38 -9.52 -15.62 17.74
C TRP A 38 -9.80 -14.38 16.88
N LEU A 39 -10.10 -14.52 15.59
CA LEU A 39 -10.51 -13.38 14.76
C LEU A 39 -11.81 -12.73 15.23
N SER A 40 -12.61 -13.42 16.05
CA SER A 40 -13.85 -12.90 16.65
C SER A 40 -13.70 -12.51 18.12
N ASP A 41 -12.47 -12.53 18.66
CA ASP A 41 -12.24 -12.22 20.07
C ASP A 41 -12.52 -10.73 20.36
N PRO A 42 -13.17 -10.38 21.48
CA PRO A 42 -13.38 -8.98 21.84
C PRO A 42 -12.08 -8.20 22.08
N ASP A 43 -10.98 -8.88 22.45
CA ASP A 43 -9.69 -8.26 22.68
C ASP A 43 -8.94 -7.97 21.37
N ASP A 44 -8.56 -6.70 21.17
CA ASP A 44 -7.90 -6.23 19.96
C ASP A 44 -6.53 -6.87 19.76
N LEU A 45 -5.78 -7.10 20.85
CA LEU A 45 -4.48 -7.77 20.79
C LEU A 45 -4.65 -9.22 20.32
N THR A 46 -5.66 -9.91 20.80
CA THR A 46 -5.95 -11.30 20.41
C THR A 46 -6.30 -11.40 18.93
N ARG A 47 -7.19 -10.53 18.43
CA ARG A 47 -7.48 -10.45 16.98
C ARG A 47 -6.24 -10.09 16.16
N TRP A 48 -5.40 -9.21 16.70
CA TRP A 48 -4.16 -8.81 16.06
C TRP A 48 -3.19 -10.01 15.97
N GLU A 49 -2.91 -10.72 17.06
CA GLU A 49 -2.05 -11.92 17.03
C GLU A 49 -2.60 -13.00 16.10
N ALA A 50 -3.93 -13.17 16.07
CA ALA A 50 -4.60 -14.11 15.19
C ALA A 50 -4.33 -13.82 13.71
N ILE A 51 -4.64 -12.59 13.26
CA ILE A 51 -4.42 -12.20 11.87
C ILE A 51 -2.92 -12.11 11.54
N ASN A 52 -2.07 -11.87 12.54
CA ASN A 52 -0.62 -11.90 12.41
C ASN A 52 -0.14 -13.27 11.96
N LEU A 53 -0.47 -14.28 12.76
CA LEU A 53 -0.05 -15.66 12.62
C LEU A 53 -0.73 -16.33 11.43
N LEU A 54 -2.01 -16.06 11.17
CA LEU A 54 -2.71 -16.61 10.01
C LEU A 54 -2.08 -16.18 8.68
N GLY A 55 -1.59 -14.95 8.56
CA GLY A 55 -0.86 -14.53 7.36
C GLY A 55 0.58 -15.07 7.27
N VAL A 56 1.22 -15.40 8.40
CA VAL A 56 2.53 -16.07 8.40
C VAL A 56 2.38 -17.53 7.98
N ILE A 57 1.43 -18.25 8.60
CA ILE A 57 1.19 -19.68 8.37
C ILE A 57 0.51 -19.92 7.03
N SER A 58 -0.43 -19.04 6.64
CA SER A 58 -1.24 -19.13 5.41
C SER A 58 -1.92 -20.49 5.19
N PRO A 59 -2.69 -21.01 6.18
CA PRO A 59 -3.36 -22.31 6.06
C PRO A 59 -4.48 -22.23 4.99
N PRO A 60 -4.50 -23.09 3.95
CA PRO A 60 -5.43 -22.97 2.83
C PRO A 60 -6.90 -22.80 3.23
N ASP A 61 -7.34 -23.54 4.25
CA ASP A 61 -8.74 -23.57 4.69
C ASP A 61 -9.18 -22.32 5.48
N ALA A 62 -8.26 -21.42 5.85
CA ALA A 62 -8.59 -20.18 6.55
C ALA A 62 -8.78 -18.98 5.62
N ALA A 63 -8.57 -19.13 4.31
CA ALA A 63 -8.60 -18.02 3.35
C ALA A 63 -9.91 -17.21 3.42
N GLU A 64 -11.05 -17.90 3.49
CA GLU A 64 -12.36 -17.24 3.56
C GLU A 64 -12.56 -16.52 4.90
N SER A 65 -12.17 -17.13 6.03
CA SER A 65 -12.29 -16.51 7.35
C SER A 65 -11.41 -15.25 7.48
N VAL A 66 -10.16 -15.34 7.01
CA VAL A 66 -9.23 -14.21 6.97
C VAL A 66 -9.75 -13.09 6.08
N LEU A 67 -10.35 -13.44 4.94
CA LEU A 67 -10.95 -12.47 4.04
C LEU A 67 -12.18 -11.79 4.67
N GLU A 68 -13.10 -12.55 5.26
CA GLU A 68 -14.29 -11.98 5.92
C GLU A 68 -13.89 -11.03 7.05
N PHE A 69 -12.89 -11.40 7.85
CA PHE A 69 -12.30 -10.53 8.86
C PHE A 69 -11.75 -9.24 8.24
N ALA A 70 -10.89 -9.34 7.21
CA ALA A 70 -10.29 -8.18 6.55
C ALA A 70 -11.33 -7.23 5.91
N LEU A 71 -12.45 -7.78 5.41
CA LEU A 71 -13.54 -7.03 4.82
C LEU A 71 -14.46 -6.37 5.86
N GLY A 72 -14.45 -6.86 7.11
CA GLY A 72 -15.19 -6.33 8.24
C GLY A 72 -14.41 -5.31 9.08
N GLU A 73 -13.08 -5.34 9.06
CA GLU A 73 -12.24 -4.57 9.99
C GLU A 73 -12.39 -3.05 9.79
N GLU A 74 -12.85 -2.35 10.82
CA GLU A 74 -13.12 -0.91 10.81
C GLU A 74 -11.91 -0.09 11.27
N GLU A 75 -11.10 -0.62 12.18
CA GLU A 75 -9.92 0.07 12.67
C GLU A 75 -8.86 0.16 11.57
N ARG A 76 -8.25 1.34 11.42
CA ARG A 76 -7.41 1.68 10.26
C ARG A 76 -6.12 0.89 10.23
N HIS A 77 -5.44 0.75 11.37
CA HIS A 77 -4.15 0.07 11.46
C HIS A 77 -4.29 -1.46 11.40
N ALA A 78 -5.24 -2.02 12.15
CA ALA A 78 -5.57 -3.43 12.16
C ALA A 78 -5.97 -3.91 10.76
N ARG A 79 -6.72 -3.09 10.02
CA ARG A 79 -7.13 -3.41 8.65
C ARG A 79 -5.97 -3.62 7.69
N TRP A 80 -4.96 -2.75 7.69
CA TRP A 80 -3.80 -2.90 6.79
C TRP A 80 -3.07 -4.21 7.01
N ARG A 81 -3.09 -4.69 8.25
CA ARG A 81 -2.45 -5.94 8.60
C ARG A 81 -3.28 -7.16 8.24
N ALA A 82 -4.60 -7.03 8.25
CA ALA A 82 -5.53 -8.00 7.65
C ALA A 82 -5.37 -8.04 6.13
N PHE A 83 -5.19 -6.89 5.47
CA PHE A 83 -4.92 -6.85 4.03
C PHE A 83 -3.64 -7.58 3.67
N TRP A 84 -2.54 -7.30 4.39
CA TRP A 84 -1.30 -8.06 4.23
C TRP A 84 -1.55 -9.56 4.40
N ALA A 85 -2.31 -9.97 5.44
CA ALA A 85 -2.57 -11.38 5.68
C ALA A 85 -3.27 -12.01 4.48
N VAL A 86 -4.32 -11.39 3.94
CA VAL A 86 -5.02 -11.87 2.74
C VAL A 86 -4.07 -12.02 1.53
N THR A 87 -3.10 -11.11 1.34
CA THR A 87 -2.13 -11.21 0.23
C THR A 87 -1.16 -12.39 0.33
N ARG A 88 -1.10 -13.08 1.48
CA ARG A 88 -0.27 -14.26 1.68
C ARG A 88 -0.95 -15.56 1.26
N PHE A 89 -2.26 -15.55 1.12
CA PHE A 89 -3.05 -16.71 0.70
C PHE A 89 -3.06 -16.86 -0.81
N ASP A 90 -3.45 -18.05 -1.28
CA ASP A 90 -3.56 -18.34 -2.70
C ASP A 90 -4.53 -17.37 -3.41
N THR A 91 -4.01 -16.70 -4.43
CA THR A 91 -4.77 -15.80 -5.30
C THR A 91 -5.89 -16.51 -6.06
N GLY A 92 -5.74 -17.81 -6.35
CA GLY A 92 -6.78 -18.62 -7.00
C GLY A 92 -8.06 -18.73 -6.17
N VAL A 93 -7.95 -18.63 -4.85
CA VAL A 93 -9.09 -18.64 -3.91
C VAL A 93 -9.52 -17.22 -3.56
N THR A 94 -8.57 -16.35 -3.21
CA THR A 94 -8.89 -15.02 -2.66
C THR A 94 -9.43 -14.04 -3.71
N VAL A 95 -8.90 -14.05 -4.95
CA VAL A 95 -9.33 -13.10 -5.99
C VAL A 95 -10.80 -13.27 -6.39
N PRO A 96 -11.33 -14.50 -6.63
CA PRO A 96 -12.76 -14.68 -6.88
C PRO A 96 -13.66 -14.13 -5.76
N LEU A 97 -13.29 -14.36 -4.50
CA LEU A 97 -14.06 -13.89 -3.35
C LEU A 97 -14.00 -12.36 -3.21
N LEU A 98 -12.83 -11.75 -3.43
CA LEU A 98 -12.68 -10.30 -3.46
C LEU A 98 -13.51 -9.65 -4.58
N ARG A 99 -13.53 -10.25 -5.78
CA ARG A 99 -14.39 -9.77 -6.89
C ARG A 99 -15.88 -9.86 -6.55
N ARG A 100 -16.31 -10.89 -5.82
CA ARG A 100 -17.67 -10.94 -5.27
C ARG A 100 -17.90 -9.82 -4.25
N ALA A 101 -16.92 -9.54 -3.38
CA ALA A 101 -17.01 -8.49 -2.37
C ALA A 101 -17.07 -7.06 -2.97
N LEU A 102 -16.44 -6.81 -4.12
CA LEU A 102 -16.58 -5.54 -4.87
C LEU A 102 -18.04 -5.21 -5.18
N ARG A 103 -18.88 -6.23 -5.42
CA ARG A 103 -20.31 -6.10 -5.75
C ARG A 103 -21.19 -5.90 -4.52
N SER A 104 -20.62 -5.78 -3.33
CA SER A 104 -21.38 -5.54 -2.10
C SER A 104 -22.12 -4.20 -2.15
N ARG A 105 -23.31 -4.14 -1.55
CA ARG A 105 -24.01 -2.86 -1.31
C ARG A 105 -23.35 -2.03 -0.21
N LYS A 106 -22.55 -2.65 0.65
CA LYS A 106 -21.82 -1.95 1.72
C LYS A 106 -20.57 -1.31 1.12
N LYS A 107 -20.59 0.01 0.91
CA LYS A 107 -19.46 0.77 0.33
C LYS A 107 -18.12 0.47 1.00
N GLY A 108 -18.10 0.39 2.34
CA GLY A 108 -16.90 0.06 3.09
C GLY A 108 -16.33 -1.31 2.75
N ARG A 109 -17.17 -2.31 2.48
CA ARG A 109 -16.73 -3.66 2.11
C ARG A 109 -16.16 -3.68 0.69
N SER A 110 -16.83 -3.03 -0.26
CA SER A 110 -16.33 -2.90 -1.64
C SER A 110 -15.02 -2.13 -1.70
N TRP A 111 -14.87 -1.06 -0.90
CA TRP A 111 -13.62 -0.31 -0.77
C TRP A 111 -12.47 -1.19 -0.30
N ARG A 112 -12.67 -1.95 0.79
CA ARG A 112 -11.65 -2.86 1.33
C ARG A 112 -11.24 -3.94 0.33
N ALA A 113 -12.23 -4.51 -0.38
CA ALA A 113 -11.96 -5.47 -1.44
C ALA A 113 -11.12 -4.85 -2.57
N ALA A 114 -11.42 -3.61 -2.99
CA ALA A 114 -10.63 -2.90 -3.99
C ALA A 114 -9.20 -2.62 -3.52
N MET A 115 -9.02 -2.25 -2.24
CA MET A 115 -7.68 -2.03 -1.67
C MET A 115 -6.84 -3.31 -1.69
N ILE A 116 -7.38 -4.44 -1.25
CA ILE A 116 -6.66 -5.72 -1.27
C ILE A 116 -6.33 -6.13 -2.72
N LEU A 117 -7.29 -6.02 -3.63
CA LEU A 117 -7.07 -6.30 -5.06
C LEU A 117 -5.95 -5.41 -5.65
N SER A 118 -5.89 -4.13 -5.26
CA SER A 118 -4.82 -3.23 -5.71
C SER A 118 -3.44 -3.65 -5.22
N MET A 119 -3.33 -4.14 -3.97
CA MET A 119 -2.08 -4.68 -3.42
C MET A 119 -1.64 -5.96 -4.13
N MET A 120 -2.58 -6.73 -4.66
CA MET A 120 -2.34 -7.94 -5.46
C MET A 120 -2.07 -7.64 -6.95
N GLY A 121 -2.08 -6.38 -7.38
CA GLY A 121 -1.91 -6.02 -8.79
C GLY A 121 -3.13 -6.28 -9.67
N MET A 122 -4.32 -6.46 -9.09
CA MET A 122 -5.54 -6.79 -9.80
C MET A 122 -6.27 -5.51 -10.27
N GLY A 123 -6.29 -5.28 -11.58
CA GLY A 123 -6.82 -4.05 -12.20
C GLY A 123 -8.32 -3.79 -11.96
N ASP A 124 -9.09 -4.80 -11.52
CA ASP A 124 -10.53 -4.69 -11.22
C ASP A 124 -10.86 -3.59 -10.19
N ALA A 125 -9.89 -3.20 -9.36
CA ALA A 125 -10.05 -2.17 -8.35
C ALA A 125 -10.09 -0.73 -8.90
N GLY A 126 -9.69 -0.51 -10.17
CA GLY A 126 -9.51 0.83 -10.75
C GLY A 126 -10.67 1.82 -10.51
N PRO A 127 -11.94 1.46 -10.83
CA PRO A 127 -13.07 2.36 -10.62
C PRO A 127 -13.29 2.76 -9.15
N PHE A 128 -13.08 1.82 -8.22
CA PHE A 128 -13.24 2.08 -6.79
C PHE A 128 -12.15 3.01 -6.27
N LEU A 129 -10.92 2.84 -6.73
CA LEU A 129 -9.81 3.73 -6.37
C LEU A 129 -10.03 5.15 -6.90
N LEU A 130 -10.56 5.31 -8.12
CA LEU A 130 -10.92 6.61 -8.66
C LEU A 130 -12.04 7.29 -7.85
N ASP A 131 -13.03 6.54 -7.38
CA ASP A 131 -14.06 7.06 -6.46
C ASP A 131 -13.45 7.47 -5.11
N GLY A 132 -12.52 6.67 -4.57
CA GLY A 132 -11.82 6.95 -3.31
C GLY A 132 -11.03 8.25 -3.30
N LEU A 133 -10.54 8.72 -4.45
CA LEU A 133 -9.95 10.05 -4.55
C LEU A 133 -10.97 11.14 -4.17
N ASN A 134 -12.27 10.96 -4.40
CA ASN A 134 -13.27 11.97 -4.05
C ASN A 134 -13.78 11.85 -2.60
N HIS A 135 -13.18 10.97 -1.78
CA HIS A 135 -13.60 10.78 -0.40
C HIS A 135 -13.33 12.03 0.47
N PRO A 136 -14.23 12.42 1.39
CA PRO A 136 -14.03 13.60 2.24
C PRO A 136 -12.86 13.46 3.22
N ASP A 137 -12.58 12.25 3.72
CA ASP A 137 -11.42 11.97 4.59
C ASP A 137 -10.12 11.90 3.76
N PRO A 138 -9.11 12.76 4.02
CA PRO A 138 -7.80 12.72 3.38
C PRO A 138 -7.10 11.37 3.49
N TRP A 139 -7.36 10.60 4.55
CA TRP A 139 -6.81 9.26 4.70
C TRP A 139 -7.26 8.33 3.58
N ASN A 140 -8.55 8.35 3.24
CA ASN A 140 -9.08 7.50 2.18
C ASN A 140 -8.62 7.98 0.80
N GLN A 141 -8.40 9.29 0.63
CA GLN A 141 -7.75 9.83 -0.57
C GLN A 141 -6.30 9.31 -0.70
N TRP A 142 -5.56 9.27 0.41
CA TRP A 142 -4.20 8.72 0.45
C TRP A 142 -4.18 7.22 0.15
N GLU A 143 -5.13 6.45 0.72
CA GLU A 143 -5.30 5.02 0.41
C GLU A 143 -5.60 4.81 -1.09
N ALA A 144 -6.47 5.64 -1.68
CA ALA A 144 -6.77 5.62 -3.11
C ALA A 144 -5.52 5.87 -3.97
N LEU A 145 -4.72 6.89 -3.63
CA LEU A 145 -3.44 7.16 -4.30
C LEU A 145 -2.47 5.98 -4.17
N CYS A 146 -2.42 5.33 -3.00
CA CYS A 146 -1.60 4.13 -2.79
C CYS A 146 -2.03 2.97 -3.68
N GLY A 147 -3.35 2.71 -3.78
CA GLY A 147 -3.86 1.66 -4.66
C GLY A 147 -3.62 1.96 -6.14
N ILE A 148 -3.80 3.22 -6.57
CA ILE A 148 -3.51 3.66 -7.95
C ILE A 148 -2.02 3.48 -8.28
N LYS A 149 -1.15 3.86 -7.36
CA LYS A 149 0.30 3.66 -7.44
C LYS A 149 0.63 2.18 -7.57
N ALA A 150 0.06 1.32 -6.72
CA ALA A 150 0.30 -0.12 -6.72
C ALA A 150 -0.09 -0.77 -8.06
N LEU A 151 -1.20 -0.32 -8.66
CA LEU A 151 -1.66 -0.80 -9.96
C LEU A 151 -0.93 -0.17 -11.16
N GLY A 152 -0.27 0.97 -10.98
CA GLY A 152 0.15 1.81 -12.10
C GLY A 152 -1.03 2.17 -13.01
N LEU A 153 -2.19 2.52 -12.42
CA LEU A 153 -3.48 2.60 -13.11
C LEU A 153 -3.47 3.64 -14.26
N LYS A 154 -3.29 3.14 -15.49
CA LYS A 154 -3.34 3.95 -16.71
C LYS A 154 -4.72 4.62 -16.86
N GLY A 155 -4.75 5.87 -17.31
CA GLY A 155 -5.96 6.68 -17.40
C GLY A 155 -6.29 7.46 -16.12
N ALA A 156 -5.60 7.21 -15.00
CA ALA A 156 -5.80 7.95 -13.77
C ALA A 156 -4.98 9.27 -13.69
N GLU A 157 -4.19 9.61 -14.70
CA GLU A 157 -3.21 10.70 -14.66
C GLU A 157 -3.82 12.05 -14.29
N GLN A 158 -4.96 12.41 -14.89
CA GLN A 158 -5.63 13.66 -14.60
C GLN A 158 -6.20 13.67 -13.18
N ASN A 159 -6.80 12.55 -12.76
CA ASN A 159 -7.38 12.40 -11.43
C ASN A 159 -6.31 12.46 -10.33
N VAL A 160 -5.14 11.86 -10.56
CA VAL A 160 -3.99 11.94 -9.65
C VAL A 160 -3.33 13.32 -9.72
N GLY A 161 -3.20 13.90 -10.91
CA GLY A 161 -2.53 15.18 -11.13
C GLY A 161 -3.14 16.35 -10.34
N ARG A 162 -4.45 16.32 -10.05
CA ARG A 162 -5.11 17.35 -9.22
C ARG A 162 -4.52 17.46 -7.81
N TYR A 163 -3.98 16.37 -7.27
CA TYR A 163 -3.34 16.34 -5.94
C TYR A 163 -1.96 16.99 -5.91
N LEU A 164 -1.43 17.42 -7.07
CA LEU A 164 -0.23 18.24 -7.11
C LEU A 164 -0.51 19.72 -6.85
N ASP A 165 -1.79 20.11 -6.72
CA ASP A 165 -2.16 21.46 -6.31
C ASP A 165 -1.64 21.74 -4.88
N ARG A 166 -1.15 22.96 -4.66
CA ARG A 166 -0.56 23.42 -3.40
C ARG A 166 -1.56 23.43 -2.25
N ASP A 167 -2.86 23.46 -2.55
CA ASP A 167 -3.94 23.42 -1.55
C ASP A 167 -4.06 22.05 -0.88
N TYR A 168 -3.57 20.97 -1.49
CA TYR A 168 -3.49 19.66 -0.85
C TYR A 168 -2.31 19.58 0.12
N ALA A 169 -2.49 18.85 1.22
CA ALA A 169 -1.43 18.58 2.17
C ALA A 169 -0.24 17.83 1.52
N SER A 170 0.99 18.15 1.95
CA SER A 170 2.21 17.63 1.30
C SER A 170 2.25 16.10 1.20
N HIS A 171 1.71 15.36 2.19
CA HIS A 171 1.67 13.89 2.15
C HIS A 171 0.81 13.33 1.00
N LEU A 172 -0.28 14.00 0.62
CA LEU A 172 -1.07 13.62 -0.55
C LEU A 172 -0.32 13.95 -1.84
N ARG A 173 0.34 15.12 -1.89
CA ARG A 173 1.17 15.51 -3.05
C ARG A 173 2.34 14.53 -3.25
N TYR A 174 2.94 14.05 -2.15
CA TYR A 174 3.96 13.01 -2.16
C TYR A 174 3.46 11.74 -2.83
N GLU A 175 2.33 11.20 -2.37
CA GLU A 175 1.78 9.97 -2.95
C GLU A 175 1.32 10.15 -4.38
N ALA A 176 0.71 11.29 -4.73
CA ALA A 176 0.32 11.59 -6.10
C ALA A 176 1.53 11.62 -7.04
N THR A 177 2.65 12.18 -6.58
CA THR A 177 3.92 12.18 -7.32
C THR A 177 4.43 10.75 -7.54
N LEU A 178 4.40 9.90 -6.51
CA LEU A 178 4.81 8.50 -6.65
C LEU A 178 3.87 7.71 -7.57
N ALA A 179 2.56 7.92 -7.45
CA ALA A 179 1.54 7.29 -8.27
C ALA A 179 1.75 7.64 -9.75
N LEU A 180 2.00 8.92 -10.08
CA LEU A 180 2.33 9.33 -11.45
C LEU A 180 3.61 8.67 -11.96
N GLY A 181 4.61 8.48 -11.10
CA GLY A 181 5.82 7.71 -11.43
C GLY A 181 5.52 6.27 -11.83
N CYS A 182 4.66 5.58 -11.08
CA CYS A 182 4.24 4.21 -11.39
C CYS A 182 3.33 4.12 -12.61
N ILE A 183 2.45 5.11 -12.83
CA ILE A 183 1.62 5.19 -14.03
C ILE A 183 2.50 5.41 -15.27
N GLY A 184 3.47 6.32 -15.21
CA GLY A 184 4.55 6.42 -16.20
C GLY A 184 4.12 6.71 -17.65
N SER A 185 3.02 7.44 -17.86
CA SER A 185 2.64 7.89 -19.19
C SER A 185 3.31 9.21 -19.57
N PRO A 186 3.25 9.64 -20.85
CA PRO A 186 3.71 10.96 -21.26
C PRO A 186 3.06 12.09 -20.46
N GLN A 187 1.77 11.95 -20.12
CA GLN A 187 1.07 12.91 -19.27
C GLN A 187 1.63 12.90 -17.84
N SER A 188 1.87 11.72 -17.25
CA SER A 188 2.54 11.61 -15.95
C SER A 188 3.90 12.30 -15.95
N THR A 189 4.67 12.14 -17.03
CA THR A 189 5.98 12.79 -17.19
C THR A 189 5.85 14.31 -17.15
N GLN A 190 4.85 14.90 -17.81
CA GLN A 190 4.63 16.35 -17.77
C GLN A 190 4.23 16.84 -16.38
N LEU A 191 3.33 16.11 -15.70
CA LEU A 191 2.92 16.44 -14.34
C LEU A 191 4.09 16.36 -13.35
N LEU A 192 4.94 15.34 -13.46
CA LEU A 192 6.14 15.20 -12.64
C LEU A 192 7.17 16.32 -12.92
N LYS A 193 7.33 16.76 -14.17
CA LYS A 193 8.17 17.92 -14.51
C LYS A 193 7.68 19.20 -13.83
N ALA A 194 6.37 19.37 -13.66
CA ALA A 194 5.80 20.48 -12.91
C ALA A 194 6.07 20.31 -11.40
N ALA A 195 5.90 19.11 -10.85
CA ALA A 195 6.14 18.79 -9.43
C ALA A 195 7.59 19.03 -8.97
N LEU A 196 8.58 19.03 -9.87
CA LEU A 196 9.95 19.47 -9.56
C LEU A 196 10.04 20.94 -9.10
N ARG A 197 8.98 21.73 -9.26
CA ARG A 197 8.88 23.13 -8.81
C ARG A 197 8.00 23.30 -7.58
N ASP A 198 7.58 22.20 -6.94
CA ASP A 198 6.80 22.27 -5.70
C ASP A 198 7.60 22.97 -4.60
N GLN A 199 6.88 23.69 -3.74
CA GLN A 199 7.47 24.40 -2.61
C GLN A 199 8.12 23.44 -1.60
N ASP A 200 7.53 22.26 -1.45
CA ASP A 200 7.95 21.24 -0.52
C ASP A 200 9.10 20.40 -1.10
N PRO A 201 10.27 20.36 -0.43
CA PRO A 201 11.40 19.55 -0.89
C PRO A 201 11.07 18.06 -1.04
N GLY A 202 10.21 17.50 -0.17
CA GLY A 202 9.79 16.11 -0.22
C GLY A 202 8.98 15.75 -1.47
N VAL A 203 8.20 16.68 -2.01
CA VAL A 203 7.53 16.52 -3.32
C VAL A 203 8.57 16.55 -4.43
N ARG A 204 9.48 17.53 -4.42
CA ARG A 204 10.52 17.66 -5.45
C ARG A 204 11.44 16.44 -5.51
N TRP A 205 11.83 15.92 -4.35
CA TRP A 205 12.63 14.69 -4.22
C TRP A 205 11.94 13.52 -4.92
N ARG A 206 10.65 13.29 -4.62
CA ARG A 206 9.85 12.19 -5.22
C ARG A 206 9.63 12.40 -6.71
N ALA A 207 9.51 13.65 -7.15
CA ALA A 207 9.37 13.98 -8.56
C ALA A 207 10.66 13.67 -9.32
N ALA A 208 11.82 13.99 -8.73
CA ALA A 208 13.12 13.64 -9.29
C ALA A 208 13.30 12.12 -9.39
N MET A 209 13.03 11.40 -8.31
CA MET A 209 13.08 9.93 -8.28
C MET A 209 12.14 9.30 -9.31
N SER A 210 10.88 9.76 -9.37
CA SER A 210 9.88 9.23 -10.30
C SER A 210 10.28 9.47 -11.75
N LEU A 211 10.79 10.67 -12.08
CA LEU A 211 11.32 10.96 -13.42
C LEU A 211 12.55 10.12 -13.76
N GLY A 212 13.42 9.86 -12.78
CA GLY A 212 14.56 8.96 -12.91
C GLY A 212 14.14 7.54 -13.29
N ARG A 213 13.09 7.01 -12.67
CA ARG A 213 12.53 5.69 -13.01
C ARG A 213 11.92 5.62 -14.41
N LEU A 214 11.40 6.73 -14.94
CA LEU A 214 10.83 6.80 -16.30
C LEU A 214 11.89 6.85 -17.41
N GLY A 215 13.16 6.95 -17.04
CA GLY A 215 14.29 6.75 -17.94
C GLY A 215 14.88 8.03 -18.55
N PRO A 216 15.81 7.88 -19.52
CA PRO A 216 16.73 8.94 -19.95
C PRO A 216 16.08 10.20 -20.51
N SER A 217 14.83 10.13 -20.96
CA SER A 217 14.07 11.29 -21.45
C SER A 217 13.91 12.39 -20.38
N ALA A 218 14.09 12.04 -19.10
CA ALA A 218 14.07 12.98 -17.98
C ALA A 218 15.39 13.76 -17.78
N LEU A 219 16.53 13.29 -18.31
CA LEU A 219 17.86 13.86 -18.05
C LEU A 219 17.93 15.39 -18.29
N PRO A 220 17.44 15.94 -19.42
CA PRO A 220 17.49 17.38 -19.63
C PRO A 220 16.71 18.17 -18.56
N THR A 221 15.63 17.60 -18.05
CA THR A 221 14.81 18.23 -17.00
C THR A 221 15.51 18.15 -15.66
N LEU A 222 16.05 16.99 -15.29
CA LEU A 222 16.80 16.79 -14.05
C LEU A 222 18.04 17.69 -14.01
N ARG A 223 18.83 17.74 -15.09
CA ARG A 223 20.00 18.63 -15.21
C ARG A 223 19.64 20.10 -15.05
N ARG A 224 18.51 20.54 -15.62
CA ARG A 224 18.01 21.91 -15.45
C ARG A 224 17.56 22.18 -14.01
N ARG A 225 16.87 21.22 -13.38
CA ARG A 225 16.42 21.36 -11.98
C ARG A 225 17.60 21.43 -11.02
N ARG A 226 18.62 20.58 -11.22
CA ARG A 226 19.87 20.52 -10.45
C ARG A 226 20.51 21.90 -10.27
N ARG A 227 20.65 22.67 -11.35
CA ARG A 227 21.24 24.03 -11.34
C ARG A 227 20.51 25.04 -10.45
N LYS A 228 19.25 24.76 -10.09
CA LYS A 228 18.38 25.65 -9.30
C LYS A 228 18.00 25.05 -7.95
N GLU A 229 18.39 23.82 -7.65
CA GLU A 229 18.00 23.16 -6.41
C GLU A 229 18.87 23.68 -5.26
N ARG A 230 18.21 24.03 -4.16
CA ARG A 230 18.84 24.59 -2.97
C ARG A 230 18.77 23.62 -1.80
N ASP A 231 17.81 22.69 -1.84
CA ASP A 231 17.71 21.64 -0.83
C ASP A 231 18.78 20.57 -1.08
N PRO A 232 19.68 20.30 -0.11
CA PRO A 232 20.77 19.34 -0.30
C PRO A 232 20.30 17.91 -0.56
N GLU A 233 19.19 17.48 0.05
CA GLU A 233 18.67 16.12 -0.09
C GLU A 233 18.03 15.93 -1.46
N VAL A 234 17.25 16.92 -1.93
CA VAL A 234 16.72 16.90 -3.30
C VAL A 234 17.85 16.95 -4.33
N LEU A 235 18.89 17.74 -4.08
CA LEU A 235 20.05 17.83 -4.97
C LEU A 235 20.77 16.47 -5.08
N ARG A 236 21.04 15.81 -3.94
CA ARG A 236 21.62 14.45 -3.90
C ARG A 236 20.79 13.46 -4.69
N GLN A 237 19.47 13.50 -4.54
CA GLN A 237 18.58 12.62 -5.29
C GLN A 237 18.66 12.87 -6.80
N ILE A 238 18.57 14.12 -7.23
CA ILE A 238 18.68 14.48 -8.66
C ILE A 238 20.01 13.98 -9.24
N GLU A 239 21.11 14.14 -8.51
CA GLU A 239 22.43 13.67 -8.93
C GLU A 239 22.56 12.14 -8.95
N SER A 240 21.89 11.45 -8.03
CA SER A 240 21.77 9.99 -8.05
C SER A 240 21.06 9.52 -9.32
N GLU A 241 19.89 10.10 -9.63
CA GLU A 241 19.12 9.72 -10.82
C GLU A 241 19.85 10.01 -12.14
N ILE A 242 20.55 11.14 -12.23
CA ILE A 242 21.37 11.47 -13.41
C ILE A 242 22.49 10.43 -13.58
N ARG A 243 23.23 10.11 -12.51
CA ARG A 243 24.33 9.13 -12.57
C ARG A 243 23.84 7.74 -12.93
N GLN A 244 22.73 7.29 -12.34
CA GLN A 244 22.16 5.98 -12.67
C GLN A 244 21.82 5.89 -14.15
N GLN A 245 21.20 6.92 -14.73
CA GLN A 245 20.83 6.87 -16.15
C GLN A 245 22.03 6.98 -17.12
N GLU A 246 23.15 7.57 -16.70
CA GLU A 246 24.38 7.63 -17.49
C GLU A 246 25.09 6.27 -17.56
N VAL A 247 24.98 5.44 -16.52
CA VAL A 247 25.55 4.08 -16.48
C VAL A 247 24.79 3.09 -17.36
N TRP A 248 23.47 3.26 -17.51
CA TRP A 248 22.62 2.34 -18.28
C TRP A 248 22.48 2.73 -19.76
N GLY A 249 22.99 3.91 -20.14
CA GLY A 249 22.88 4.48 -21.49
C GLY A 249 24.17 4.47 -22.31
N GLY A 250 25.24 3.85 -21.81
CA GLY A 250 26.50 3.61 -22.53
C GLY A 250 26.69 2.13 -22.78
#